data_AF-A0A0D6MDK6-F1
#
_entry.id   AF-A0A0D6MDK6-F1
#
_cell.length_a   1.000
_cell.length_b   1.000
_cell.length_c   1.000
_cell.angle_alpha   90.00
_cell.angle_beta   90.00
_cell.angle_gamma   90.00
#
_symmetry.space_group_name_H-M   'P 1'
#
loop_
_entity.id
_entity.type
_entity.pdbx_description
1 polymer ?
#
loop_
_entity_poly.entity_id
_entity_poly.type
_entity_poly.pdbx_seq_one_letter_code
_entity_poly.pdbx_strand_id
1 'polypeptide(L)'
;MRAKMFLLSELREYFLCGNFIEAVDQLVRKCGEKVHNRVGKFRFLNQLVKLITPKYLGAQTSPEVKELVIKLLYSWQRSMRHVEKFKEVYDSLREHHLITADPIIPEEEIMVVQSTPPKLAVFEDEEKSRLLKELLKSTNPDDLQAANRLIQTLVKSEDQKMERRHKRADELEQARQLCKRLEEAMMEKTAEELGITPDVIYSEAKMKVLMVTTSLEISGT
;
A
#
# COMPACT_ATOMS: atom_id res chain seq x y z
N MET A 1 -30.24 -15.76 -7.74
CA MET A 1 -29.66 -14.75 -6.80
C MET A 1 -28.29 -15.17 -6.23
N ARG A 2 -28.10 -16.39 -5.71
CA ARG A 2 -26.78 -16.88 -5.22
C ARG A 2 -25.61 -16.74 -6.20
N ALA A 3 -25.80 -17.08 -7.48
CA ALA A 3 -24.76 -16.93 -8.50
C ALA A 3 -24.39 -15.47 -8.79
N LYS A 4 -25.37 -14.56 -8.73
CA LYS A 4 -25.15 -13.12 -8.91
C LYS A 4 -24.34 -12.52 -7.75
N MET A 5 -24.60 -12.96 -6.52
CA MET A 5 -23.90 -12.51 -5.32
C MET A 5 -22.46 -13.07 -5.23
N PHE A 6 -22.24 -14.29 -5.72
CA PHE A 6 -20.91 -14.91 -5.79
C PHE A 6 -20.01 -14.24 -6.85
N LEU A 7 -20.57 -13.96 -8.04
CA LEU A 7 -19.86 -13.20 -9.08
C LEU A 7 -19.54 -11.77 -8.63
N LEU A 8 -20.41 -11.14 -7.83
CA LEU A 8 -20.14 -9.82 -7.24
C LEU A 8 -19.01 -9.87 -6.21
N SER A 9 -18.89 -10.93 -5.39
CA SER A 9 -17.75 -11.08 -4.48
C SER A 9 -16.44 -11.35 -5.22
N GLU A 10 -16.45 -12.19 -6.26
CA GLU A 10 -15.26 -12.47 -7.10
C GLU A 10 -14.81 -11.24 -7.89
N LEU A 11 -15.75 -10.51 -8.52
CA LEU A 11 -15.44 -9.27 -9.24
C LEU A 11 -14.96 -8.17 -8.29
N ARG A 12 -15.48 -8.10 -7.07
CA ARG A 12 -15.06 -7.15 -6.04
C ARG A 12 -13.65 -7.46 -5.53
N GLU A 13 -13.35 -8.73 -5.22
CA GLU A 13 -12.00 -9.15 -4.82
C GLU A 13 -10.98 -8.95 -5.95
N TYR A 14 -11.37 -9.24 -7.20
CA TYR A 14 -10.56 -8.99 -8.39
C TYR A 14 -10.20 -7.51 -8.55
N PHE A 15 -11.21 -6.63 -8.53
CA PHE A 15 -11.01 -5.19 -8.71
C PHE A 15 -10.19 -4.58 -7.57
N LEU A 16 -10.42 -5.04 -6.34
CA LEU A 16 -9.64 -4.64 -5.17
C LEU A 16 -8.18 -5.12 -5.26
N CYS A 17 -7.92 -6.33 -5.75
CA CYS A 17 -6.58 -6.88 -5.85
C CYS A 17 -5.75 -6.19 -6.94
N GLY A 18 -6.33 -5.93 -8.12
CA GLY A 18 -5.68 -5.16 -9.19
C GLY A 18 -5.31 -3.75 -8.74
N ASN A 19 -6.26 -3.01 -8.18
CA ASN A 19 -6.03 -1.66 -7.66
C ASN A 19 -4.99 -1.63 -6.52
N PHE A 20 -4.98 -2.66 -5.67
CA PHE A 20 -3.98 -2.78 -4.62
C PHE A 20 -2.57 -2.95 -5.19
N ILE A 21 -2.38 -3.82 -6.19
CA ILE A 21 -1.08 -4.05 -6.83
C ILE A 21 -0.54 -2.75 -7.45
N GLU A 22 -1.39 -2.02 -8.18
CA GLU A 22 -1.03 -0.73 -8.77
C GLU A 22 -0.69 0.33 -7.71
N ALA A 23 -1.47 0.42 -6.63
CA ALA A 23 -1.21 1.35 -5.55
C ALA A 23 0.12 1.06 -4.85
N VAL A 24 0.44 -0.22 -4.64
CA VAL A 24 1.74 -0.62 -4.08
C VAL A 24 2.88 -0.30 -5.04
N ASP A 25 2.72 -0.53 -6.35
CA ASP A 25 3.73 -0.15 -7.34
C ASP A 25 3.99 1.36 -7.31
N GLN A 26 2.95 2.18 -7.30
CA GLN A 26 3.08 3.63 -7.18
C GLN A 26 3.75 4.07 -5.87
N LEU A 27 3.45 3.39 -4.76
CA LEU A 27 4.08 3.66 -3.47
C LEU A 27 5.58 3.37 -3.53
N VAL A 28 5.97 2.23 -4.11
CA VAL A 28 7.37 1.85 -4.30
C VAL A 28 8.08 2.81 -5.24
N ARG A 29 7.43 3.23 -6.34
CA ARG A 29 7.95 4.25 -7.28
C ARG A 29 8.22 5.61 -6.64
N LYS A 30 7.31 6.06 -5.78
CA LYS A 30 7.35 7.40 -5.17
C LYS A 30 8.15 7.45 -3.86
N CYS A 31 8.42 6.31 -3.24
CA CYS A 31 9.10 6.24 -1.95
C CYS A 31 10.52 5.70 -2.09
N GLY A 32 11.40 6.11 -1.17
CA GLY A 32 12.79 5.65 -1.17
C GLY A 32 13.01 4.30 -0.52
N GLU A 33 14.29 3.97 -0.33
CA GLU A 33 14.83 2.69 0.17
C GLU A 33 14.13 2.12 1.41
N LYS A 34 13.64 2.97 2.33
CA LYS A 34 12.89 2.52 3.51
C LYS A 34 11.62 1.73 3.16
N VAL A 35 10.94 2.11 2.07
CA VAL A 35 9.76 1.38 1.59
C VAL A 35 10.19 0.12 0.85
N HIS A 36 11.22 0.19 0.00
CA HIS A 36 11.81 -0.97 -0.67
C HIS A 36 12.19 -2.07 0.33
N ASN A 37 12.84 -1.71 1.43
CA ASN A 37 13.23 -2.63 2.50
C ASN A 37 12.02 -3.22 3.26
N ARG A 38 10.87 -2.53 3.28
CA ARG A 38 9.64 -3.06 3.89
C ARG A 38 8.92 -4.04 2.96
N VAL A 39 8.75 -3.69 1.69
CA VAL A 39 8.12 -4.58 0.70
C VAL A 39 9.00 -5.78 0.35
N GLY A 40 10.32 -5.65 0.46
CA GLY A 40 11.27 -6.75 0.31
C GLY A 40 11.34 -7.74 1.48
N LYS A 41 10.54 -7.57 2.54
CA LYS A 41 10.48 -8.57 3.62
C LYS A 41 9.72 -9.81 3.16
N PHE A 42 10.21 -10.99 3.52
CA PHE A 42 9.56 -12.27 3.21
C PHE A 42 8.07 -12.31 3.59
N ARG A 43 7.66 -11.65 4.69
CA ARG A 43 6.24 -11.57 5.06
C ARG A 43 5.36 -10.99 3.94
N PHE A 44 5.84 -9.96 3.25
CA PHE A 44 5.12 -9.32 2.15
C PHE A 44 5.27 -10.13 0.87
N LEU A 45 6.49 -10.50 0.49
CA LEU A 45 6.77 -11.30 -0.71
C LEU A 45 6.00 -12.63 -0.70
N ASN A 46 5.87 -13.28 0.45
CA ASN A 46 5.10 -14.52 0.59
C ASN A 46 3.61 -14.32 0.26
N GLN A 47 3.04 -13.12 0.46
CA GLN A 47 1.67 -12.86 0.03
C GLN A 47 1.59 -12.83 -1.50
N LEU A 48 2.56 -12.21 -2.18
CA LEU A 48 2.63 -12.20 -3.64
C LEU A 48 2.81 -13.60 -4.21
N VAL A 49 3.70 -14.40 -3.61
CA VAL A 49 3.91 -15.81 -4.00
C VAL A 49 2.62 -16.62 -3.86
N LYS A 50 1.88 -16.46 -2.76
CA LYS A 50 0.60 -17.16 -2.54
C LYS A 50 -0.45 -16.86 -3.61
N LEU A 51 -0.44 -15.65 -4.19
CA LEU A 51 -1.34 -15.27 -5.27
C LEU A 51 -1.03 -16.00 -6.59
N ILE A 52 0.23 -16.42 -6.80
CA ILE A 52 0.66 -17.11 -8.02
C ILE A 52 0.61 -18.63 -7.83
N THR A 53 1.04 -19.14 -6.68
CA THR A 53 1.20 -20.58 -6.45
C THR A 53 -0.16 -21.30 -6.33
N PRO A 54 -0.47 -22.30 -7.19
CA PRO A 54 -1.75 -23.00 -7.19
C PRO A 54 -2.12 -23.70 -5.88
N LYS A 55 -1.11 -24.19 -5.13
CA LYS A 55 -1.29 -24.81 -3.81
C LYS A 55 -1.92 -23.89 -2.76
N TYR A 56 -1.86 -22.57 -2.97
CA TYR A 56 -2.42 -21.56 -2.06
C TYR A 56 -3.62 -20.86 -2.70
N LEU A 57 -3.51 -19.56 -3.00
CA LEU A 57 -4.58 -18.78 -3.62
C LEU A 57 -4.50 -18.81 -5.14
N GLY A 58 -3.38 -19.27 -5.71
CA GLY A 58 -3.16 -19.26 -7.16
C GLY A 58 -4.19 -20.03 -7.98
N ALA A 59 -4.92 -21.01 -7.42
CA ALA A 59 -6.01 -21.65 -8.16
C ALA A 59 -7.24 -20.73 -8.34
N GLN A 60 -7.44 -19.80 -7.40
CA GLN A 60 -8.57 -18.87 -7.36
C GLN A 60 -8.21 -17.49 -7.94
N THR A 61 -6.92 -17.14 -7.95
CA THR A 61 -6.45 -15.89 -8.57
C THR A 61 -6.60 -15.95 -10.09
N SER A 62 -7.22 -14.91 -10.65
CA SER A 62 -7.38 -14.76 -12.09
C SER A 62 -6.03 -14.71 -12.83
N PRO A 63 -5.99 -15.08 -14.13
CA PRO A 63 -4.77 -15.01 -14.92
C PRO A 63 -4.23 -13.57 -15.04
N GLU A 64 -5.09 -12.56 -15.15
CA GLU A 64 -4.69 -11.15 -15.28
C GLU A 64 -4.00 -10.66 -14.00
N VAL A 65 -4.53 -11.00 -12.82
CA VAL A 65 -3.91 -10.62 -11.54
C VAL A 65 -2.57 -11.31 -11.36
N LYS A 66 -2.45 -12.59 -11.74
CA LYS A 66 -1.14 -13.29 -11.73
C LYS A 66 -0.14 -12.58 -12.63
N GLU A 67 -0.56 -12.20 -13.83
CA GLU A 67 0.30 -11.49 -14.78
C GLU A 67 0.76 -10.14 -14.21
N LEU A 68 -0.13 -9.39 -13.55
CA LEU A 68 0.23 -8.14 -12.87
C LEU A 68 1.26 -8.37 -11.75
N VAL A 69 1.08 -9.39 -10.91
CA VAL A 69 2.07 -9.71 -9.85
C VAL A 69 3.41 -10.12 -10.45
N ILE A 70 3.42 -10.91 -11.53
CA ILE A 70 4.65 -11.32 -12.22
C ILE A 70 5.36 -10.12 -12.83
N LYS A 71 4.62 -9.24 -13.53
CA LYS A 71 5.13 -7.96 -14.08
C LYS A 71 5.72 -7.08 -12.98
N LEU A 72 5.04 -6.97 -11.85
CA LEU A 72 5.48 -6.20 -10.69
C LEU A 72 6.82 -6.74 -10.15
N LEU A 73 6.90 -8.04 -9.87
CA LEU A 73 8.11 -8.69 -9.36
C LEU A 73 9.28 -8.53 -10.35
N TYR A 74 9.01 -8.67 -11.65
CA TYR A 74 10.02 -8.49 -12.69
C TYR A 74 10.57 -7.07 -12.75
N SER A 75 9.68 -6.06 -12.72
CA SER A 75 10.06 -4.65 -12.69
C SER A 75 10.89 -4.32 -11.44
N TRP A 76 10.46 -4.83 -10.28
CA TRP A 76 11.08 -4.57 -8.99
C TRP A 76 12.47 -5.20 -8.83
N GLN A 77 12.69 -6.43 -9.31
CA GLN A 77 14.04 -7.03 -9.27
C GLN A 77 15.05 -6.26 -10.14
N ARG A 78 14.60 -5.63 -11.23
CA ARG A 78 15.47 -4.86 -12.14
C ARG A 78 15.79 -3.47 -11.61
N SER A 79 14.80 -2.83 -10.99
CA SER A 79 14.88 -1.44 -10.51
C SER A 79 15.41 -1.29 -9.08
N MET A 80 15.13 -2.26 -8.20
CA MET A 80 15.55 -2.26 -6.80
C MET A 80 16.63 -3.30 -6.51
N ARG A 81 17.73 -3.27 -7.28
CA ARG A 81 18.82 -4.26 -7.19
C ARG A 81 19.48 -4.35 -5.81
N HIS A 82 19.35 -3.32 -4.97
CA HIS A 82 19.82 -3.31 -3.58
C HIS A 82 19.01 -4.25 -2.66
N VAL A 83 17.85 -4.74 -3.10
CA VAL A 83 17.01 -5.70 -2.37
C VAL A 83 17.01 -7.03 -3.14
N GLU A 84 18.01 -7.87 -2.87
CA GLU A 84 18.25 -9.14 -3.59
C GLU A 84 17.07 -10.12 -3.53
N LYS A 85 16.26 -10.05 -2.48
CA LYS A 85 15.10 -10.93 -2.23
C LYS A 85 14.06 -10.91 -3.34
N PHE A 86 13.91 -9.80 -4.06
CA PHE A 86 12.99 -9.76 -5.21
C PHE A 86 13.44 -10.70 -6.32
N LYS A 87 14.75 -10.71 -6.59
CA LYS A 87 15.36 -11.61 -7.57
C LYS A 87 15.27 -13.06 -7.12
N GLU A 88 15.61 -13.36 -5.86
CA GLU A 88 15.49 -14.71 -5.30
C GLU A 88 14.08 -15.30 -5.45
N VAL A 89 13.05 -14.51 -5.12
CA VAL A 89 11.66 -14.94 -5.24
C VAL A 89 11.27 -15.13 -6.71
N TYR A 90 11.66 -14.21 -7.59
CA TYR A 90 11.36 -14.33 -9.02
C TYR A 90 12.01 -15.57 -9.65
N ASP A 91 13.30 -15.79 -9.37
CA ASP A 91 14.05 -16.93 -9.87
C ASP A 91 13.47 -18.25 -9.35
N SER A 92 13.07 -18.32 -8.08
CA SER A 92 12.41 -19.49 -7.49
C SER A 92 11.05 -19.78 -8.14
N LEU A 93 10.25 -18.76 -8.44
CA LEU A 93 8.97 -18.94 -9.17
C LEU A 93 9.20 -19.47 -10.60
N ARG A 94 10.30 -19.05 -11.25
CA ARG A 94 10.70 -19.54 -12.57
C ARG A 94 11.16 -21.00 -12.52
N GLU A 95 11.97 -21.34 -11.52
CA GLU A 95 12.46 -22.71 -11.29
C GLU A 95 11.32 -23.69 -11.03
N HIS A 96 10.28 -23.27 -10.31
CA HIS A 96 9.07 -24.07 -10.08
C HIS A 96 8.09 -24.06 -11.26
N HIS A 97 8.47 -23.52 -12.42
CA HIS A 97 7.64 -23.40 -13.62
C HIS A 97 6.31 -22.66 -13.40
N LEU A 98 6.26 -21.76 -12.41
CA LEU A 98 5.13 -20.87 -12.18
C LEU A 98 5.20 -19.60 -13.06
N ILE A 99 6.38 -19.29 -13.59
CA ILE A 99 6.61 -18.23 -14.57
C ILE A 99 7.24 -18.87 -15.81
N THR A 100 6.48 -18.94 -16.89
CA THR A 100 6.89 -19.64 -18.12
C THR A 100 7.74 -18.76 -19.04
N ALA A 101 7.50 -17.45 -19.04
CA ALA A 101 8.24 -16.47 -19.83
C ALA A 101 8.33 -15.14 -19.06
N ASP A 102 9.40 -14.40 -19.31
CA ASP A 102 9.53 -13.06 -18.74
C ASP A 102 8.52 -12.11 -19.40
N PRO A 103 7.89 -11.22 -18.61
CA PRO A 103 6.95 -10.26 -19.17
C PRO A 103 7.69 -9.26 -20.07
N ILE A 104 7.06 -8.91 -21.19
CA ILE A 104 7.53 -7.83 -22.07
C ILE A 104 7.12 -6.52 -21.41
N ILE A 105 8.08 -5.81 -20.82
CA ILE A 105 7.89 -4.50 -20.21
C ILE A 105 8.82 -3.53 -20.94
N PRO A 106 8.31 -2.45 -21.55
CA PRO A 106 9.13 -1.39 -22.13
C PRO A 106 10.16 -0.88 -21.12
N GLU A 107 11.39 -0.65 -21.55
CA GLU A 107 12.47 -0.28 -20.65
C GLU A 107 12.21 1.10 -19.99
N GLU A 108 11.39 1.95 -20.61
CA GLU A 108 10.90 3.20 -20.02
C GLU A 108 9.90 3.01 -18.86
N GLU A 109 9.17 1.88 -18.81
CA GLU A 109 8.22 1.57 -17.74
C GLU A 109 8.89 0.92 -16.52
N ILE A 110 10.08 0.34 -16.73
CA ILE A 110 10.92 -0.23 -15.68
C ILE A 110 11.55 0.93 -14.92
N MET A 111 11.10 1.10 -13.66
CA MET A 111 11.55 2.12 -12.71
C MET A 111 13.04 2.50 -12.86
N VAL A 112 13.31 3.71 -13.36
CA VAL A 112 14.56 4.41 -13.05
C VAL A 112 14.37 5.01 -11.68
N VAL A 113 14.78 4.30 -10.62
CA VAL A 113 14.79 4.86 -9.27
C VAL A 113 15.69 6.09 -9.32
N GLN A 114 15.10 7.28 -9.31
CA GLN A 114 15.83 8.48 -8.95
C GLN A 114 16.25 8.27 -7.50
N SER A 115 17.50 7.88 -7.30
CA SER A 115 18.13 7.83 -5.99
C SER A 115 18.12 9.25 -5.44
N THR A 116 17.04 9.63 -4.74
CA THR A 116 17.07 10.84 -3.93
C THR A 116 18.26 10.71 -3.01
N PRO A 117 19.21 11.65 -3.04
CA PRO A 117 20.41 11.58 -2.21
C PRO A 117 20.02 11.30 -0.76
N PRO A 118 20.75 10.43 -0.05
CA PRO A 118 20.52 10.26 1.38
C PRO A 118 20.52 11.64 2.04
N LYS A 119 19.49 11.93 2.84
CA LYS A 119 19.34 13.24 3.48
C LYS A 119 20.57 13.49 4.37
N LEU A 120 21.50 14.30 3.89
CA LEU A 120 22.66 14.83 4.61
C LEU A 120 22.27 15.52 5.93
N ALA A 121 20.99 15.86 6.10
CA ALA A 121 20.42 16.48 7.28
C ALA A 121 20.74 15.76 8.61
N VAL A 122 20.85 14.42 8.62
CA VAL A 122 21.17 13.71 9.88
C VAL A 122 22.61 13.99 10.34
N PHE A 123 23.54 14.06 9.39
CA PHE A 123 24.94 14.34 9.68
C PHE A 123 25.15 15.80 10.08
N GLU A 124 24.49 16.73 9.40
CA GLU A 124 24.51 18.15 9.77
C GLU A 124 23.93 18.41 11.18
N ASP A 125 22.86 17.72 11.56
CA ASP A 125 22.23 17.90 12.87
C ASP A 125 23.13 17.36 14.01
N GLU A 126 23.91 16.28 13.77
CA GLU A 126 24.91 15.78 14.74
C GLU A 126 26.11 16.71 14.90
N GLU A 127 26.62 17.28 13.81
CA GLU A 127 27.74 18.23 13.84
C GLU A 127 27.35 19.53 14.58
N LYS A 128 26.17 20.08 14.27
CA LYS A 128 25.61 21.26 14.97
C LYS A 128 25.40 20.99 16.46
N SER A 129 24.96 19.78 16.83
CA SER A 129 24.81 19.37 18.23
C SER A 129 26.15 19.30 18.97
N ARG A 130 27.21 18.81 18.30
CA ARG A 130 28.56 18.77 18.86
C ARG A 130 29.11 20.18 19.07
N LEU A 131 29.00 21.05 18.06
CA LEU A 131 29.43 22.44 18.14
C LEU A 131 28.72 23.20 19.27
N LEU A 132 27.39 23.03 19.40
CA LEU A 132 26.65 23.66 20.48
C LEU A 132 27.14 23.22 21.87
N LYS A 133 27.44 21.93 22.06
CA LYS A 133 27.98 21.42 23.33
C LYS A 133 29.36 22.00 23.65
N GLU A 134 30.18 22.27 22.65
CA GLU A 134 31.50 22.88 22.82
C GLU A 134 31.37 24.37 23.20
N LEU A 135 30.52 25.11 22.48
CA LEU A 135 30.25 26.52 22.78
C LEU A 135 29.65 26.73 24.17
N LEU A 136 28.78 25.84 24.63
CA LEU A 136 28.17 25.90 25.97
C LEU A 136 29.15 25.55 27.11
N LYS A 137 30.25 24.86 26.82
CA LYS A 137 31.29 24.54 27.81
C LYS A 137 32.34 25.64 27.95
N SER A 138 32.38 26.57 26.99
CA SER A 138 33.31 27.70 27.01
C SER A 138 32.92 28.74 28.06
N THR A 139 33.91 29.35 28.71
CA THR A 139 33.73 30.48 29.62
C THR A 139 33.80 31.83 28.88
N ASN A 140 34.13 31.81 27.59
CA ASN A 140 34.25 33.01 26.76
C ASN A 140 32.85 33.59 26.45
N PRO A 141 32.59 34.89 26.73
CA PRO A 141 31.31 35.52 26.43
C PRO A 141 30.92 35.45 24.94
N ASP A 142 31.89 35.50 24.02
CA ASP A 142 31.62 35.43 22.58
C ASP A 142 31.10 34.05 22.15
N ASP A 143 31.66 32.99 22.74
CA ASP A 143 31.24 31.61 22.47
C ASP A 143 29.84 31.34 23.03
N LEU A 144 29.53 31.88 24.22
CA LEU A 144 28.18 31.81 24.79
C LEU A 144 27.17 32.58 23.93
N GLN A 145 27.57 33.73 23.36
CA GLN A 145 26.72 34.46 22.42
C GLN A 145 26.51 33.69 21.11
N ALA A 146 27.54 33.01 20.61
CA ALA A 146 27.43 32.12 19.46
C ALA A 146 26.51 30.92 19.75
N ALA A 147 26.60 30.31 20.94
CA ALA A 147 25.70 29.25 21.38
C ALA A 147 24.23 29.72 21.37
N ASN A 148 23.95 30.90 21.92
CA ASN A 148 22.60 31.46 21.96
C ASN A 148 22.03 31.69 20.55
N ARG A 149 22.83 32.21 19.61
CA ARG A 149 22.44 32.36 18.20
C ARG A 149 22.16 31.01 17.52
N LEU A 150 22.99 30.01 17.81
CA LEU A 150 22.81 28.66 17.28
C LEU A 150 21.55 27.99 17.83
N ILE A 151 21.26 28.12 19.13
CA ILE A 151 20.03 27.63 19.76
C ILE A 151 18.79 28.25 19.10
N GLN A 152 18.77 29.58 18.93
CA GLN A 152 17.64 30.26 18.30
C GLN A 152 17.38 29.75 16.87
N THR A 153 18.46 29.51 16.11
CA THR A 153 18.38 28.99 14.75
C THR A 153 17.85 27.56 14.74
N LEU A 154 18.36 26.70 15.64
CA LEU A 154 17.93 25.31 15.77
C LEU A 154 16.45 25.22 16.16
N VAL A 155 16.02 25.97 17.18
CA VAL A 155 14.61 26.04 17.63
C VAL A 155 13.71 26.47 16.47
N LYS A 156 14.02 27.60 15.81
CA LYS A 156 13.22 28.09 14.68
C LYS A 156 13.15 27.08 13.53
N SER A 157 14.26 26.39 13.24
CA SER A 157 14.29 25.34 12.21
C SER A 157 13.44 24.12 12.58
N GLU A 158 13.42 23.76 13.87
CA GLU A 158 12.67 22.62 14.38
C GLU A 158 11.17 22.93 14.42
N ASP A 159 10.78 24.14 14.81
CA ASP A 159 9.39 24.62 14.72
C ASP A 159 8.88 24.57 13.27
N GLN A 160 9.68 25.03 12.30
CA GLN A 160 9.33 24.93 10.89
C GLN A 160 9.22 23.47 10.40
N LYS A 161 10.11 22.59 10.87
CA LYS A 161 10.04 21.15 10.56
C LYS A 161 8.78 20.53 11.16
N MET A 162 8.41 20.91 12.38
CA MET A 162 7.21 20.45 13.09
C MET A 162 5.95 20.90 12.35
N GLU A 163 5.85 22.18 11.99
CA GLU A 163 4.73 22.74 11.21
C GLU A 163 4.54 22.01 9.87
N ARG A 164 5.65 21.77 9.14
CA ARG A 164 5.62 20.97 7.88
C ARG A 164 5.20 19.52 8.10
N ARG A 165 5.42 18.94 9.29
CA ARG A 165 4.94 17.59 9.62
C ARG A 165 3.45 17.61 9.92
N HIS A 166 2.97 18.58 10.70
CA HIS A 166 1.55 18.76 10.99
C HIS A 166 0.74 18.99 9.72
N LYS A 167 1.14 19.95 8.88
CA LYS A 167 0.45 20.21 7.61
C LYS A 167 0.33 18.98 6.72
N ARG A 168 1.40 18.19 6.59
CA ARG A 168 1.37 16.94 5.82
C ARG A 168 0.48 15.87 6.44
N ALA A 169 0.41 15.80 7.77
CA ALA A 169 -0.47 14.87 8.46
C ALA A 169 -1.94 15.26 8.23
N ASP A 170 -2.26 16.55 8.31
CA ASP A 170 -3.60 17.07 8.08
C ASP A 170 -4.05 16.85 6.64
N GLU A 171 -3.18 17.15 5.66
CA GLU A 171 -3.46 16.91 4.23
C GLU A 171 -3.73 15.41 3.96
N LEU A 172 -2.94 14.52 4.58
CA LEU A 172 -3.14 13.07 4.44
C LEU A 172 -4.45 12.61 5.08
N GLU A 173 -4.81 13.16 6.23
CA GLU A 173 -6.06 12.85 6.91
C GLU A 173 -7.28 13.33 6.11
N GLN A 174 -7.23 14.54 5.55
CA GLN A 174 -8.26 15.05 4.64
C GLN A 174 -8.40 14.15 3.40
N ALA A 175 -7.28 13.74 2.79
CA ALA A 175 -7.31 12.83 1.65
C ALA A 175 -7.96 11.48 2.00
N ARG A 176 -7.64 10.91 3.17
CA ARG A 176 -8.27 9.68 3.66
C ARG A 176 -9.77 9.83 3.85
N GLN A 177 -10.21 10.92 4.45
CA GLN A 177 -11.64 11.20 4.65
C GLN A 177 -12.36 11.40 3.31
N LEU A 178 -11.72 12.04 2.32
CA LEU A 178 -12.25 12.17 0.97
C LEU A 178 -12.40 10.82 0.28
N CYS A 179 -11.37 9.97 0.32
CA CYS A 179 -11.44 8.62 -0.26
C CYS A 179 -12.56 7.80 0.39
N LYS A 180 -12.68 7.84 1.73
CA LYS A 180 -13.74 7.12 2.45
C LYS A 180 -15.14 7.56 2.01
N ARG A 181 -15.37 8.87 1.89
CA ARG A 181 -16.67 9.39 1.40
C ARG A 181 -16.94 9.00 -0.05
N LEU A 182 -15.92 9.00 -0.90
CA LEU A 182 -16.05 8.57 -2.28
C LEU A 182 -16.40 7.08 -2.36
N GLU A 183 -15.75 6.24 -1.56
CA GLU A 183 -16.07 4.81 -1.45
C GLU A 183 -17.53 4.60 -1.00
N GLU A 184 -17.98 5.32 0.02
CA GLU A 184 -19.38 5.28 0.50
C GLU A 184 -20.37 5.68 -0.61
N ALA A 185 -20.13 6.78 -1.32
CA ALA A 185 -20.98 7.26 -2.41
C ALA A 185 -20.99 6.31 -3.62
N MET A 186 -19.85 5.72 -3.97
CA MET A 186 -19.76 4.72 -5.02
C MET A 186 -20.56 3.47 -4.64
N MET A 187 -20.48 3.02 -3.39
CA MET A 187 -21.25 1.87 -2.91
C MET A 187 -22.76 2.14 -2.96
N GLU A 188 -23.21 3.34 -2.59
CA GLU A 188 -24.62 3.76 -2.67
C GLU A 188 -25.12 3.77 -4.13
N LYS A 189 -24.39 4.42 -5.04
CA LYS A 189 -24.76 4.46 -6.46
C LYS A 189 -24.80 3.07 -7.10
N THR A 190 -23.85 2.20 -6.73
CA THR A 190 -23.83 0.82 -7.24
C THR A 190 -25.00 0.00 -6.70
N ALA A 191 -25.43 0.26 -5.46
CA ALA A 191 -26.63 -0.36 -4.90
C ALA A 191 -27.90 0.10 -5.61
N GLU A 192 -28.01 1.39 -5.95
CA GLU A 192 -29.12 1.96 -6.72
C GLU A 192 -29.17 1.41 -8.16
N GLU A 193 -28.04 1.38 -8.88
CA GLU A 193 -27.95 0.84 -10.24
C GLU A 193 -28.27 -0.66 -10.31
N LEU A 194 -28.04 -1.41 -9.23
CA LEU A 194 -28.40 -2.82 -9.10
C LEU A 194 -29.80 -3.04 -8.51
N GLY A 195 -30.54 -1.97 -8.21
CA GLY A 195 -31.90 -2.04 -7.65
C GLY A 195 -31.96 -2.62 -6.23
N ILE A 196 -30.86 -2.58 -5.48
CA ILE A 196 -30.80 -3.05 -4.09
C ILE A 196 -31.26 -1.90 -3.19
N THR A 197 -32.55 -1.55 -3.24
CA THR A 197 -33.15 -0.67 -2.24
C THR A 197 -33.45 -1.46 -0.96
N PRO A 198 -33.59 -0.80 0.21
CA PRO A 198 -34.02 -1.48 1.43
C PRO A 198 -35.29 -2.33 1.24
N ASP A 199 -36.21 -1.90 0.37
CA ASP A 199 -37.41 -2.66 -0.03
C ASP A 199 -37.11 -4.01 -0.71
N VAL A 200 -36.05 -4.09 -1.52
CA VAL A 200 -35.63 -5.36 -2.16
C VAL A 200 -34.98 -6.30 -1.16
N ILE A 201 -34.21 -5.78 -0.20
CA ILE A 201 -33.62 -6.60 0.88
C ILE A 201 -34.72 -7.11 1.82
N TYR A 202 -35.68 -6.26 2.21
CA TYR A 202 -36.80 -6.65 3.07
C TYR A 202 -37.74 -7.64 2.38
N SER A 203 -38.01 -7.48 1.08
CA SER A 203 -38.82 -8.45 0.34
C SER A 203 -38.11 -9.79 0.15
N GLU A 204 -36.80 -9.81 -0.15
CA GLU A 204 -36.04 -11.06 -0.30
C GLU A 204 -35.88 -11.80 1.04
N ALA A 205 -35.69 -11.07 2.15
CA ALA A 205 -35.68 -11.64 3.49
C ALA A 205 -37.05 -12.20 3.90
N LYS A 206 -38.13 -11.45 3.62
CA LYS A 206 -39.51 -11.89 3.87
C LYS A 206 -39.87 -13.13 3.05
N MET A 207 -39.41 -13.22 1.80
CA MET A 207 -39.64 -14.37 0.91
C MET A 207 -38.86 -15.61 1.38
N LYS A 208 -37.62 -15.45 1.86
CA LYS A 208 -36.84 -16.55 2.49
C LYS A 208 -37.51 -17.07 3.76
N VAL A 209 -38.04 -16.18 4.61
CA VAL A 209 -38.76 -16.59 5.82
C VAL A 209 -40.03 -17.37 5.45
N LEU A 210 -40.81 -16.90 4.47
CA LEU A 210 -42.03 -17.58 4.00
C LEU A 210 -41.76 -18.97 3.37
N MET A 211 -40.64 -19.14 2.67
CA MET A 211 -40.25 -20.44 2.11
C MET A 211 -39.80 -21.44 3.18
N VAL A 212 -39.18 -20.95 4.26
CA VAL A 212 -38.78 -21.80 5.40
C VAL A 212 -40.01 -22.27 6.19
N THR A 213 -41.01 -21.40 6.38
CA THR A 213 -42.24 -21.77 7.11
C THR A 213 -43.11 -22.75 6.33
N THR A 214 -43.25 -22.58 5.01
CA THR A 214 -43.98 -23.55 4.17
C THR A 214 -43.27 -24.91 4.09
N SER A 215 -41.93 -24.95 4.13
CA SER A 215 -41.17 -26.21 4.15
C SER A 215 -41.32 -26.99 5.47
N LEU A 216 -41.56 -26.30 6.58
CA LEU A 216 -41.80 -26.93 7.90
C LEU A 216 -43.21 -27.51 8.00
N GLU A 217 -44.21 -26.87 7.37
CA GLU A 217 -45.59 -27.38 7.34
C GLU A 217 -45.75 -28.63 6.47
N ILE A 218 -44.98 -28.74 5.38
CA ILE A 218 -45.01 -29.90 4.46
C ILE A 218 -44.24 -31.11 5.05
N SER A 219 -43.33 -30.89 6.00
CA SER A 219 -42.56 -31.94 6.69
C SER A 219 -43.27 -32.49 7.95
N GLY A 220 -44.40 -31.91 8.37
CA GLY A 220 -45.09 -32.20 9.62
C GLY A 220 -46.39 -33.00 9.49
N THR A 221 -46.73 -33.49 8.30
CA THR A 221 -47.90 -34.34 8.00
C THR A 221 -47.46 -35.66 7.38
#